data_AF-A0AA39LIS9-F1
#
_entry.id   AF-A0AA39LIS9-F1
#
_cell.length_a   1.000
_cell.length_b   1.000
_cell.length_c   1.000
_cell.angle_alpha   90.00
_cell.angle_beta   90.00
_cell.angle_gamma   90.00
#
_symmetry.space_group_name_H-M   'P 1'
#
loop_
_entity.id
_entity.type
_entity.pdbx_description
1 polymer ?
#
loop_
_entity_poly.entity_id
_entity_poly.type
_entity_poly.pdbx_seq_one_letter_code
_entity_poly.pdbx_strand_id
1 'polypeptide(L)'
;MEEEPLNLKRYNGETDLEHSKELEYAREKIQNASEARFFDSRRYRCCFKTVHAKIGTFVFCTLVFHEIMLGTIYLVNLFYPQFPDCPIYAYMAFVARIVQILCSGTLYLSLYLHDPKYLLPFAVAQPTCGTFADLTTLYVLIDNLSRSKSKLLLFKDEVANLLMLATVYVIIVIALMWLLRRCYRYLKARQAHEAQRRKEKEELAAAKALVAAANGKESYI
;
A
#
# COMPACT_ATOMS: atom_id res chain seq x y z
N MET A 1 -11.95 65.17 50.96
CA MET A 1 -11.84 65.09 49.49
C MET A 1 -10.57 64.31 49.21
N GLU A 2 -10.75 63.02 48.99
CA GLU A 2 -9.68 62.10 48.59
C GLU A 2 -9.48 62.26 47.08
N GLU A 3 -8.26 62.60 46.66
CA GLU A 3 -7.84 62.46 45.27
C GLU A 3 -7.08 61.14 45.14
N GLU A 4 -7.73 60.12 44.57
CA GLU A 4 -7.04 58.93 44.06
C GLU A 4 -6.40 59.27 42.71
N PRO A 5 -5.11 58.96 42.49
CA PRO A 5 -4.53 59.07 41.16
C PRO A 5 -4.95 57.89 40.29
N LEU A 6 -5.37 58.19 39.06
CA LEU A 6 -5.62 57.22 37.99
C LEU A 6 -4.44 56.25 37.86
N ASN A 7 -4.69 54.99 38.20
CA ASN A 7 -3.81 53.87 37.91
C ASN A 7 -3.88 53.59 36.39
N LEU A 8 -3.12 54.35 35.60
CA LEU A 8 -2.82 54.02 34.20
C LEU A 8 -1.98 52.75 34.21
N LYS A 9 -2.65 51.61 34.11
CA LYS A 9 -2.06 50.31 33.85
C LYS A 9 -1.14 50.44 32.62
N ARG A 10 0.17 50.40 32.88
CA ARG A 10 1.18 49.91 31.93
C ARG A 10 0.80 48.48 31.55
N TYR A 11 -0.01 48.33 30.52
CA TYR A 11 -0.30 47.07 29.85
C TYR A 11 -0.57 47.46 28.41
N ASN A 12 0.44 47.29 27.54
CA ASN A 12 0.30 47.26 26.07
C ASN A 12 1.66 47.02 25.37
N GLY A 13 2.79 47.23 26.05
CA GLY A 13 4.12 47.06 25.42
C GLY A 13 4.54 45.60 25.18
N GLU A 14 4.16 44.67 26.06
CA GLU A 14 4.54 43.25 25.91
C GLU A 14 3.69 42.53 24.85
N THR A 15 2.40 42.84 24.79
CA THR A 15 1.45 42.26 23.81
C THR A 15 1.76 42.68 22.37
N ASP A 16 2.15 43.94 22.14
CA ASP A 16 2.51 44.43 20.80
C ASP A 16 3.84 43.84 20.30
N LEU A 17 4.80 43.62 21.20
CA LEU A 17 6.10 43.03 20.86
C LEU A 17 5.99 41.53 20.54
N GLU A 18 5.15 40.80 21.28
CA GLU A 18 4.85 39.39 20.98
C GLU A 18 4.09 39.27 19.65
N HIS A 19 3.09 40.12 19.42
CA HIS A 19 2.32 40.12 18.18
C HIS A 19 3.19 40.45 16.94
N SER A 20 4.13 41.38 17.08
CA SER A 20 5.09 41.73 16.02
C SER A 20 6.02 40.55 15.67
N LYS A 21 6.55 39.84 16.68
CA LYS A 21 7.39 38.65 16.47
C LYS A 21 6.63 37.48 15.83
N GLU A 22 5.38 37.27 16.24
CA GLU A 22 4.51 36.26 15.62
C GLU A 22 4.24 36.57 14.13
N LEU A 23 4.09 37.85 13.78
CA LEU A 23 3.85 38.28 12.40
C LEU A 23 5.10 38.12 11.51
N GLU A 24 6.29 38.45 12.02
CA GLU A 24 7.55 38.23 11.31
C GLU A 24 7.80 36.74 11.06
N TYR A 25 7.63 35.91 12.10
CA TYR A 25 7.73 34.46 12.00
C TYR A 25 6.73 33.88 10.98
N ALA A 26 5.49 34.38 10.95
CA ALA A 26 4.49 33.96 9.97
C ALA A 26 4.90 34.30 8.52
N ARG A 27 5.48 35.49 8.29
CA ARG A 27 5.97 35.91 6.95
C ARG A 27 7.16 35.07 6.49
N GLU A 28 8.14 34.83 7.36
CA GLU A 28 9.29 33.98 7.07
C GLU A 28 8.87 32.54 6.74
N LYS A 29 7.91 32.00 7.50
CA LYS A 29 7.34 30.67 7.26
C LYS A 29 6.63 30.56 5.91
N ILE A 30 5.91 31.60 5.48
CA ILE A 30 5.27 31.64 4.15
C ILE A 30 6.33 31.57 3.03
N GLN A 31 7.45 32.26 3.20
CA GLN A 31 8.56 32.28 2.24
C GLN A 31 9.27 30.92 2.17
N ASN A 32 9.60 30.33 3.31
CA ASN A 32 10.31 29.04 3.41
C ASN A 32 9.44 27.85 2.95
N ALA A 33 8.11 27.90 3.15
CA ALA A 33 7.19 26.86 2.67
C ALA A 33 7.16 26.72 1.13
N SER A 34 7.69 27.70 0.38
CA SER A 34 7.80 27.60 -1.07
C SER A 34 8.88 26.60 -1.52
N GLU A 35 9.91 26.38 -0.70
CA GLU A 35 11.11 25.61 -1.06
C GLU A 35 11.05 24.11 -0.70
N ALA A 36 10.31 23.72 0.36
CA ALA A 36 10.35 22.35 0.92
C ALA A 36 9.38 21.30 0.29
N ARG A 37 8.84 21.52 -0.92
CA ARG A 37 7.68 20.74 -1.44
C ARG A 37 7.93 19.29 -1.90
N PHE A 38 9.18 18.82 -2.01
CA PHE A 38 9.48 17.61 -2.79
C PHE A 38 9.63 16.33 -1.95
N PHE A 39 8.72 15.38 -2.15
CA PHE A 39 8.89 13.99 -1.74
C PHE A 39 9.81 13.25 -2.72
N ASP A 40 10.99 12.81 -2.26
CA ASP A 40 11.86 11.97 -3.07
C ASP A 40 11.40 10.50 -3.08
N SER A 41 10.58 10.16 -4.07
CA SER A 41 10.12 8.79 -4.31
C SER A 41 11.21 7.88 -4.92
N ARG A 42 12.37 8.40 -5.35
CA ARG A 42 13.41 7.63 -6.06
C ARG A 42 14.05 6.56 -5.17
N ARG A 43 14.08 6.78 -3.85
CA ARG A 43 14.58 5.82 -2.85
C ARG A 43 13.73 4.54 -2.75
N TYR A 44 12.53 4.53 -3.32
CA TYR A 44 11.57 3.44 -3.23
C TYR A 44 11.33 2.71 -4.56
N ARG A 45 12.30 2.76 -5.47
CA ARG A 45 12.27 1.97 -6.71
C ARG A 45 12.81 0.54 -6.46
N CYS A 46 12.16 -0.45 -7.06
CA CYS A 46 12.56 -1.85 -7.14
C CYS A 46 13.26 -2.15 -8.49
N CYS A 47 13.94 -3.30 -8.59
CA CYS A 47 14.65 -3.76 -9.80
C CYS A 47 15.62 -2.71 -10.40
N PHE A 48 16.83 -2.58 -9.82
CA PHE A 48 17.89 -1.69 -10.31
C PHE A 48 17.51 -0.20 -10.42
N LYS A 49 16.64 0.30 -9.52
CA LYS A 49 16.13 1.68 -9.51
C LYS A 49 15.28 2.05 -10.75
N THR A 50 14.79 1.06 -11.49
CA THR A 50 14.04 1.27 -12.73
C THR A 50 12.54 1.29 -12.49
N VAL A 51 12.01 0.38 -11.66
CA VAL A 51 10.56 0.22 -11.49
C VAL A 51 10.12 0.81 -10.16
N HIS A 52 9.13 1.70 -10.17
CA HIS A 52 8.57 2.24 -8.93
C HIS A 52 7.85 1.13 -8.15
N ALA A 53 8.10 0.98 -6.84
CA ALA A 53 7.56 -0.16 -6.06
C ALA A 53 6.04 -0.32 -6.18
N LYS A 54 5.28 0.78 -6.25
CA LYS A 54 3.83 0.74 -6.49
C LYS A 54 3.47 0.06 -7.82
N ILE A 55 4.19 0.39 -8.90
CA ILE A 55 3.94 -0.15 -10.25
C ILE A 55 4.36 -1.62 -10.31
N GLY A 56 5.54 -1.95 -9.76
CA GLY A 56 6.02 -3.32 -9.71
C GLY A 56 5.09 -4.23 -8.91
N THR A 57 4.62 -3.79 -7.75
CA THR A 57 3.63 -4.52 -6.96
C THR A 57 2.30 -4.65 -7.69
N PHE A 58 1.83 -3.61 -8.38
CA PHE A 58 0.60 -3.69 -9.17
C PHE A 58 0.69 -4.77 -10.25
N VAL A 59 1.72 -4.72 -11.11
CA VAL A 59 1.91 -5.70 -12.19
C VAL A 59 2.03 -7.12 -11.64
N PHE A 60 2.88 -7.31 -10.63
CA PHE A 60 3.10 -8.64 -10.06
C PHE A 60 1.83 -9.20 -9.40
N CYS A 61 1.10 -8.38 -8.64
CA CYS A 61 -0.16 -8.80 -8.04
C CYS A 61 -1.26 -9.04 -9.09
N THR A 62 -1.26 -8.31 -10.21
CA THR A 62 -2.13 -8.62 -11.35
C THR A 62 -1.80 -9.99 -11.93
N LEU A 63 -0.53 -10.37 -12.07
CA LEU A 63 -0.16 -11.72 -12.51
C LEU A 63 -0.64 -12.80 -11.53
N VAL A 64 -0.45 -12.60 -10.22
CA VAL A 64 -0.97 -13.52 -9.19
C VAL A 64 -2.50 -13.60 -9.24
N PHE A 65 -3.19 -12.47 -9.46
CA PHE A 65 -4.65 -12.48 -9.62
C PHE A 65 -5.09 -13.30 -10.83
N HIS A 66 -4.40 -13.19 -11.97
CA HIS A 66 -4.70 -14.04 -13.13
C HIS A 66 -4.48 -15.52 -12.83
N GLU A 67 -3.41 -15.86 -12.11
CA GLU A 67 -3.15 -17.23 -11.66
C GLU A 67 -4.29 -17.76 -10.77
N ILE A 68 -4.74 -16.98 -9.79
CA ILE A 68 -5.88 -17.34 -8.92
C ILE A 68 -7.14 -17.57 -9.76
N MET A 69 -7.44 -16.69 -10.72
CA MET A 69 -8.62 -16.82 -11.57
C MET A 69 -8.56 -18.07 -12.46
N LEU A 70 -7.41 -18.32 -13.10
CA LEU A 70 -7.22 -19.51 -13.93
C LEU A 70 -7.31 -20.80 -13.10
N GLY A 71 -6.68 -20.84 -11.93
CA GLY A 71 -6.76 -21.97 -11.01
C GLY A 71 -8.19 -22.21 -10.52
N THR A 72 -8.93 -21.15 -10.22
CA THR A 72 -10.36 -21.24 -9.84
C THR A 72 -11.19 -21.81 -10.98
N ILE A 73 -11.04 -21.30 -12.20
CA ILE A 73 -11.75 -21.81 -13.39
C ILE A 73 -11.42 -23.28 -13.65
N TYR A 74 -10.15 -23.66 -13.52
CA TYR A 74 -9.72 -25.05 -13.66
C TYR A 74 -10.40 -25.96 -12.64
N LEU A 75 -10.41 -25.58 -11.36
CA LEU A 75 -11.08 -26.34 -10.30
C LEU A 75 -12.60 -26.40 -10.51
N VAL A 76 -13.24 -25.31 -10.95
CA VAL A 76 -14.68 -25.32 -11.28
C VAL A 76 -15.01 -26.34 -12.37
N ASN A 77 -14.19 -26.42 -13.42
CA ASN A 77 -14.39 -27.41 -14.48
C ASN A 77 -14.25 -28.86 -13.97
N LEU A 78 -13.45 -29.11 -12.94
CA LEU A 78 -13.35 -30.43 -12.29
C LEU A 78 -14.58 -30.79 -11.44
N PHE A 79 -15.38 -29.81 -11.02
CA PHE A 79 -16.62 -30.04 -10.25
C PHE A 79 -17.87 -30.18 -11.13
N TYR A 80 -17.75 -30.04 -12.46
CA TYR A 80 -18.88 -30.31 -13.34
C TYR A 80 -19.26 -31.80 -13.30
N PRO A 81 -20.56 -32.16 -13.47
CA PRO A 81 -21.09 -33.53 -13.33
C PRO A 81 -20.47 -34.60 -14.24
N GLN A 82 -19.49 -34.24 -15.07
CA GLN A 82 -18.68 -35.15 -15.87
C GLN A 82 -17.57 -35.86 -15.07
N PHE A 83 -17.24 -35.39 -13.84
CA PHE A 83 -16.21 -35.96 -12.97
C PHE A 83 -16.74 -36.21 -11.55
N PRO A 84 -17.43 -37.34 -11.31
CA PRO A 84 -18.17 -37.59 -10.06
C PRO A 84 -17.29 -37.82 -8.81
N ASP A 85 -16.01 -38.17 -8.98
CA ASP A 85 -15.09 -38.46 -7.86
C ASP A 85 -14.08 -37.33 -7.64
N CYS A 86 -14.56 -36.12 -7.34
CA CYS A 86 -13.66 -35.01 -7.06
C CYS A 86 -13.07 -35.11 -5.64
N PRO A 87 -11.73 -35.14 -5.49
CA PRO A 87 -11.09 -35.39 -4.20
C PRO A 87 -11.27 -34.21 -3.23
N ILE A 88 -11.37 -34.51 -1.92
CA ILE A 88 -11.63 -33.51 -0.87
C ILE A 88 -10.61 -32.36 -0.86
N TYR A 89 -9.35 -32.63 -1.20
CA TYR A 89 -8.30 -31.61 -1.27
C TYR A 89 -8.54 -30.59 -2.40
N ALA A 90 -9.21 -30.98 -3.50
CA ALA A 90 -9.58 -30.06 -4.56
C ALA A 90 -10.66 -29.07 -4.09
N TYR A 91 -11.61 -29.53 -3.27
CA TYR A 91 -12.60 -28.65 -2.64
C TYR A 91 -11.94 -27.67 -1.67
N MET A 92 -11.01 -28.14 -0.84
CA MET A 92 -10.24 -27.27 0.05
C MET A 92 -9.41 -26.23 -0.73
N ALA A 93 -8.79 -26.63 -1.85
CA ALA A 93 -8.06 -25.72 -2.72
C ALA A 93 -8.98 -24.66 -3.33
N PHE A 94 -10.19 -25.03 -3.74
CA PHE A 94 -11.18 -24.10 -4.26
C PHE A 94 -11.61 -23.06 -3.20
N VAL A 95 -11.90 -23.49 -1.97
CA VAL A 95 -12.21 -22.56 -0.87
C VAL A 95 -11.03 -21.61 -0.60
N ALA A 96 -9.79 -22.13 -0.60
CA ALA A 96 -8.60 -21.31 -0.43
C ALA A 96 -8.44 -20.26 -1.55
N ARG A 97 -8.82 -20.58 -2.80
CA ARG A 97 -8.86 -19.62 -3.91
C ARG A 97 -9.85 -18.49 -3.67
N ILE A 98 -11.05 -18.79 -3.17
CA ILE A 98 -12.04 -17.75 -2.83
C ILE A 98 -11.46 -16.77 -1.80
N VAL A 99 -10.81 -17.30 -0.76
CA VAL A 99 -10.13 -16.47 0.25
C VAL A 99 -9.03 -15.61 -0.40
N GLN A 100 -8.22 -16.17 -1.31
CA GLN A 100 -7.20 -15.41 -2.04
C GLN A 100 -7.80 -14.29 -2.90
N ILE A 101 -8.96 -14.51 -3.56
CA ILE A 101 -9.65 -13.47 -4.35
C ILE A 101 -10.04 -12.30 -3.45
N LEU A 102 -10.65 -12.58 -2.30
CA LEU A 102 -11.04 -11.54 -1.34
C LEU A 102 -9.82 -10.76 -0.83
N CYS A 103 -8.74 -11.47 -0.45
CA CYS A 103 -7.50 -10.84 0.00
C CYS A 103 -6.83 -10.04 -1.13
N SER A 104 -6.90 -10.49 -2.38
CA SER A 104 -6.40 -9.73 -3.54
C SER A 104 -7.14 -8.41 -3.69
N GLY A 105 -8.46 -8.40 -3.45
CA GLY A 105 -9.26 -7.17 -3.38
C GLY A 105 -8.75 -6.18 -2.33
N THR A 106 -8.41 -6.67 -1.13
CA THR A 106 -7.83 -5.81 -0.07
C THR A 106 -6.48 -5.20 -0.48
N LEU A 107 -5.67 -5.92 -1.25
CA LEU A 107 -4.42 -5.39 -1.78
C LEU A 107 -4.65 -4.27 -2.81
N TYR A 108 -5.59 -4.45 -3.74
CA TYR A 108 -5.93 -3.38 -4.68
C TYR A 108 -6.45 -2.14 -3.95
N LEU A 109 -7.25 -2.35 -2.90
CA LEU A 109 -7.70 -1.27 -2.02
C LEU A 109 -6.52 -0.57 -1.32
N SER A 110 -5.51 -1.31 -0.84
CA SER A 110 -4.27 -0.75 -0.28
C SER A 110 -3.55 0.17 -1.27
N LEU A 111 -3.44 -0.26 -2.53
CA LEU A 111 -2.79 0.51 -3.59
C LEU A 111 -3.59 1.74 -4.00
N TYR A 112 -4.93 1.67 -3.94
CA TYR A 112 -5.84 2.77 -4.25
C TYR A 112 -5.87 3.82 -3.13
N LEU A 113 -6.14 3.40 -1.90
CA LEU A 113 -6.20 4.27 -0.72
C LEU A 113 -4.83 4.70 -0.19
N HIS A 114 -3.76 4.14 -0.74
CA HIS A 114 -2.39 4.36 -0.27
C HIS A 114 -2.17 3.97 1.21
N ASP A 115 -2.98 3.05 1.75
CA ASP A 115 -2.89 2.60 3.13
C ASP A 115 -2.25 1.21 3.24
N PRO A 116 -1.06 1.09 3.89
CA PRO A 116 -0.34 -0.16 4.00
C PRO A 116 -1.06 -1.21 4.87
N LYS A 117 -2.04 -0.85 5.71
CA LYS A 117 -2.79 -1.80 6.55
C LYS A 117 -3.54 -2.84 5.71
N TYR A 118 -4.11 -2.41 4.60
CA TYR A 118 -4.86 -3.29 3.70
C TYR A 118 -3.97 -4.22 2.86
N LEU A 119 -2.64 -4.07 2.92
CA LEU A 119 -1.71 -4.99 2.27
C LEU A 119 -1.54 -6.30 3.07
N LEU A 120 -1.78 -6.24 4.39
CA LEU A 120 -1.51 -7.33 5.31
C LEU A 120 -2.34 -8.60 5.04
N PRO A 121 -3.65 -8.52 4.78
CA PRO A 121 -4.45 -9.73 4.53
C PRO A 121 -3.91 -10.52 3.34
N PHE A 122 -3.54 -9.85 2.25
CA PHE A 122 -2.91 -10.50 1.09
C PHE A 122 -1.53 -11.07 1.42
N ALA A 123 -0.69 -10.33 2.13
CA ALA A 123 0.65 -10.78 2.51
C ALA A 123 0.64 -12.02 3.42
N VAL A 124 -0.44 -12.26 4.16
CA VAL A 124 -0.62 -13.45 5.00
C VAL A 124 -1.32 -14.57 4.23
N ALA A 125 -2.38 -14.26 3.49
CA ALA A 125 -3.19 -15.26 2.79
C ALA A 125 -2.42 -15.94 1.65
N GLN A 126 -1.58 -15.20 0.92
CA GLN A 126 -0.85 -15.75 -0.22
C GLN A 126 0.16 -16.85 0.18
N PRO A 127 1.05 -16.68 1.16
CA PRO A 127 1.96 -17.74 1.58
C PRO A 127 1.29 -18.88 2.36
N THR A 128 0.05 -18.69 2.86
CA THR A 128 -0.67 -19.72 3.62
C THR A 128 -1.68 -20.44 2.74
N CYS A 129 -2.89 -19.87 2.59
CA CYS A 129 -3.96 -20.40 1.76
C CYS A 129 -3.54 -20.50 0.30
N GLY A 130 -2.79 -19.52 -0.21
CA GLY A 130 -2.36 -19.50 -1.59
C GLY A 130 -1.38 -20.60 -1.92
N THR A 131 -0.31 -20.76 -1.15
CA THR A 131 0.64 -21.87 -1.35
C THR A 131 -0.04 -23.24 -1.28
N PHE A 132 -0.98 -23.43 -0.36
CA PHE A 132 -1.77 -24.66 -0.33
C PHE A 132 -2.60 -24.85 -1.62
N ALA A 133 -3.34 -23.83 -2.05
CA ALA A 133 -4.17 -23.89 -3.24
C ALA A 133 -3.33 -24.11 -4.51
N ASP A 134 -2.21 -23.40 -4.64
CA ASP A 134 -1.31 -23.41 -5.80
C ASP A 134 -0.65 -24.79 -5.95
N LEU A 135 -0.07 -25.33 -4.88
CA LEU A 135 0.55 -26.66 -4.89
C LEU A 135 -0.46 -27.78 -5.12
N THR A 136 -1.67 -27.67 -4.55
CA THR A 136 -2.73 -28.66 -4.76
C THR A 136 -3.22 -28.63 -6.20
N THR A 137 -3.44 -27.43 -6.76
CA THR A 137 -3.83 -27.25 -8.16
C THR A 137 -2.75 -27.81 -9.10
N LEU A 138 -1.49 -27.55 -8.79
CA LEU A 138 -0.33 -28.04 -9.55
C LEU A 138 -0.25 -29.57 -9.54
N TYR A 139 -0.43 -30.18 -8.38
CA TYR A 139 -0.46 -31.64 -8.23
C TYR A 139 -1.56 -32.26 -9.09
N VAL A 140 -2.79 -31.75 -8.99
CA VAL A 140 -3.94 -32.23 -9.78
C VAL A 140 -3.69 -32.06 -11.29
N LEU A 141 -3.11 -30.92 -11.69
CA LEU A 141 -2.77 -30.66 -13.08
C LEU A 141 -1.73 -31.67 -13.61
N ILE A 142 -0.67 -31.94 -12.85
CA ILE A 142 0.38 -32.88 -13.24
C ILE A 142 -0.15 -34.30 -13.32
N ASP A 143 -0.94 -34.76 -12.34
CA ASP A 143 -1.57 -36.08 -12.35
C ASP A 143 -2.46 -36.25 -13.60
N ASN A 144 -3.30 -35.25 -13.91
CA ASN A 144 -4.13 -35.26 -15.11
C ASN A 144 -3.31 -35.26 -16.42
N LEU A 145 -2.23 -34.48 -16.48
CA LEU A 145 -1.33 -34.44 -17.65
C LEU A 145 -0.54 -35.74 -17.84
N SER A 146 -0.16 -36.39 -16.74
CA SER A 146 0.56 -37.66 -16.78
C SER A 146 -0.34 -38.80 -17.26
N ARG A 147 -1.56 -38.90 -16.69
CA ARG A 147 -2.58 -39.87 -17.13
C ARG A 147 -2.93 -39.73 -18.61
N SER A 148 -2.97 -38.50 -19.12
CA SER A 148 -3.22 -38.22 -20.54
C SER A 148 -1.99 -38.37 -21.44
N LYS A 149 -0.82 -38.74 -20.90
CA LYS A 149 0.47 -38.86 -21.61
C LYS A 149 0.82 -37.59 -22.40
N SER A 150 0.54 -36.43 -21.81
CA SER A 150 0.74 -35.15 -22.48
C SER A 150 2.22 -34.82 -22.65
N LYS A 151 2.59 -34.24 -23.81
CA LYS A 151 3.95 -33.75 -24.11
C LYS A 151 4.30 -32.44 -23.39
N LEU A 152 3.37 -31.86 -22.63
CA LEU A 152 3.59 -30.64 -21.84
C LEU A 152 4.47 -30.87 -20.61
N LEU A 153 4.60 -32.12 -20.15
CA LEU A 153 5.49 -32.47 -19.05
C LEU A 153 6.94 -32.47 -19.53
N LEU A 154 7.80 -31.74 -18.83
CA LEU A 154 9.23 -31.61 -19.15
C LEU A 154 10.00 -32.90 -18.88
N PHE A 155 9.58 -33.63 -17.85
CA PHE A 155 10.16 -34.91 -17.46
C PHE A 155 9.15 -36.05 -17.66
N LYS A 156 9.65 -37.27 -17.86
CA LYS A 156 8.80 -38.48 -17.86
C LYS A 156 8.35 -38.87 -16.44
N ASP A 157 9.12 -38.44 -15.45
CA ASP A 157 8.82 -38.69 -14.04
C ASP A 157 7.93 -37.57 -13.47
N GLU A 158 6.80 -37.95 -12.88
CA GLU A 158 5.83 -37.03 -12.29
C GLU A 158 6.43 -36.24 -11.12
N VAL A 159 7.24 -36.92 -10.29
CA VAL A 159 7.86 -36.34 -9.11
C VAL A 159 8.85 -35.25 -9.51
N ALA A 160 9.66 -35.49 -10.56
CA ALA A 160 10.58 -34.49 -11.10
C ALA A 160 9.85 -33.23 -11.63
N ASN A 161 8.72 -33.39 -12.33
CA ASN A 161 7.93 -32.25 -12.80
C ASN A 161 7.36 -31.44 -11.63
N LEU A 162 6.82 -32.12 -10.62
CA LEU A 162 6.26 -31.50 -9.42
C LEU A 162 7.33 -30.72 -8.64
N LEU A 163 8.51 -31.34 -8.40
CA LEU A 163 9.62 -30.70 -7.70
C LEU A 163 10.12 -29.45 -8.42
N MET A 164 10.27 -29.51 -9.74
CA MET A 164 10.73 -28.38 -10.55
C MET A 164 9.73 -27.22 -10.49
N LEU A 165 8.45 -27.48 -10.71
CA LEU A 165 7.40 -26.46 -10.67
C LEU A 165 7.22 -25.88 -9.25
N ALA A 166 7.28 -26.72 -8.21
CA ALA A 166 7.25 -26.27 -6.82
C ALA A 166 8.46 -25.38 -6.48
N THR A 167 9.65 -25.70 -7.01
CA THR A 167 10.85 -24.87 -6.80
C THR A 167 10.70 -23.48 -7.44
N VAL A 168 10.23 -23.44 -8.69
CA VAL A 168 9.92 -22.18 -9.38
C VAL A 168 8.88 -21.37 -8.59
N TYR A 169 7.84 -22.04 -8.10
CA TYR A 169 6.80 -21.43 -7.28
C TYR A 169 7.36 -20.78 -6.01
N VAL A 170 8.21 -21.47 -5.25
CA VAL A 170 8.84 -20.92 -4.03
C VAL A 170 9.66 -19.67 -4.34
N ILE A 171 10.41 -19.64 -5.44
CA ILE A 171 11.16 -18.46 -5.88
C ILE A 171 10.22 -17.28 -6.15
N ILE A 172 9.10 -17.53 -6.83
CA ILE A 172 8.07 -16.52 -7.13
C ILE A 172 7.46 -15.96 -5.83
N VAL A 173 7.13 -16.82 -4.86
CA VAL A 173 6.59 -16.40 -3.56
C VAL A 173 7.60 -15.53 -2.79
N ILE A 174 8.88 -15.92 -2.76
CA ILE A 174 9.93 -15.11 -2.12
C ILE A 174 10.04 -13.73 -2.79
N ALA A 175 10.04 -13.68 -4.13
CA ALA A 175 10.08 -12.44 -4.89
C ALA A 175 8.85 -11.56 -4.59
N LEU A 176 7.66 -12.15 -4.51
CA LEU A 176 6.43 -11.46 -4.16
C LEU A 176 6.52 -10.83 -2.76
N MET A 177 6.93 -11.60 -1.76
CA MET A 177 7.04 -11.12 -0.37
C MET A 177 8.07 -9.99 -0.26
N TRP A 178 9.16 -10.06 -1.02
CA TRP A 178 10.15 -8.98 -1.11
C TRP A 178 9.55 -7.70 -1.72
N LEU A 179 8.79 -7.82 -2.81
CA LEU A 179 8.10 -6.68 -3.45
C LEU A 179 7.05 -6.06 -2.53
N LEU A 180 6.22 -6.87 -1.88
CA LEU A 180 5.21 -6.41 -0.92
C LEU A 180 5.86 -5.64 0.24
N ARG A 181 6.96 -6.15 0.80
CA ARG A 181 7.72 -5.46 1.86
C ARG A 181 8.27 -4.11 1.40
N ARG A 182 8.69 -3.98 0.15
CA ARG A 182 9.14 -2.70 -0.43
C ARG A 182 7.95 -1.75 -0.62
N CYS A 183 6.83 -2.26 -1.10
CA CYS A 183 5.60 -1.49 -1.28
C CYS A 183 5.05 -0.96 0.05
N TYR A 184 5.01 -1.80 1.08
CA TYR A 184 4.61 -1.41 2.44
C TYR A 184 5.44 -0.24 2.95
N ARG A 185 6.77 -0.31 2.83
CA ARG A 185 7.68 0.78 3.25
C ARG A 185 7.44 2.07 2.46
N TYR A 186 7.18 1.95 1.16
CA TYR A 186 6.84 3.09 0.31
C TYR A 186 5.53 3.75 0.75
N LEU A 187 4.45 2.98 0.93
CA LEU A 187 3.14 3.49 1.33
C LEU A 187 3.22 4.18 2.70
N LYS A 188 3.90 3.56 3.67
CA LYS A 188 4.12 4.15 5.00
C LYS A 188 4.87 5.49 4.92
N ALA A 189 5.95 5.56 4.13
CA ALA A 189 6.71 6.79 3.97
C ALA A 189 5.90 7.91 3.27
N ARG A 190 5.10 7.52 2.27
CA ARG A 190 4.21 8.45 1.58
C ARG A 190 3.13 9.01 2.50
N GLN A 191 2.49 8.16 3.32
CA GLN A 191 1.52 8.61 4.31
C GLN A 191 2.11 9.58 5.31
N ALA A 192 3.32 9.30 5.83
CA ALA A 192 4.00 10.21 6.76
C ALA A 192 4.27 11.58 6.12
N HIS A 193 4.73 11.59 4.88
CA HIS A 193 4.96 12.83 4.13
C HIS A 193 3.65 13.58 3.82
N GLU A 194 2.58 12.88 3.44
CA GLU A 194 1.27 13.50 3.23
C GLU A 194 0.68 14.07 4.51
N ALA A 195 0.89 13.42 5.67
CA ALA A 195 0.50 13.94 6.96
C ALA A 195 1.30 15.20 7.35
N GLN A 196 2.61 15.22 7.12
CA GLN A 196 3.45 16.41 7.31
C GLN A 196 2.97 17.58 6.43
N ARG A 197 2.74 17.33 5.14
CA ARG A 197 2.21 18.35 4.22
C ARG A 197 0.84 18.90 4.62
N ARG A 198 -0.02 18.10 5.23
CA ARG A 198 -1.32 18.57 5.73
C ARG A 198 -1.13 19.54 6.90
N LYS A 199 -0.29 19.18 7.88
CA LYS A 199 0.06 20.05 9.01
C LYS A 199 0.69 21.35 8.53
N GLU A 200 1.67 21.28 7.62
CA GLU A 200 2.31 22.47 7.05
C GLU A 200 1.31 23.37 6.31
N LYS A 201 0.33 22.79 5.59
CA LYS A 201 -0.72 23.56 4.93
C LYS A 201 -1.68 24.23 5.92
N GLU A 202 -2.05 23.55 6.99
CA GLU A 202 -2.89 24.11 8.06
C GLU A 202 -2.16 25.25 8.78
N GLU A 203 -0.89 25.06 9.11
CA GLU A 203 -0.03 26.09 9.70
C GLU A 203 0.18 27.27 8.76
N LEU A 204 0.36 27.03 7.45
CA LEU A 204 0.48 28.08 6.44
C LEU A 204 -0.85 28.83 6.26
N ALA A 205 -1.99 28.13 6.29
CA ALA A 205 -3.30 28.76 6.22
C ALA A 205 -3.57 29.65 7.44
N ALA A 206 -3.20 29.18 8.63
CA ALA A 206 -3.26 29.97 9.86
C ALA A 206 -2.34 31.21 9.80
N ALA A 207 -1.09 31.04 9.36
CA ALA A 207 -0.15 32.15 9.18
C ALA A 207 -0.66 33.19 8.17
N LYS A 208 -1.24 32.74 7.04
CA LYS A 208 -1.86 33.64 6.05
C LYS A 208 -3.09 34.36 6.61
N ALA A 209 -3.91 33.68 7.41
CA ALA A 209 -5.08 34.29 8.05
C ALA A 209 -4.65 35.37 9.07
N LEU A 210 -3.59 35.14 9.84
CA LEU A 210 -3.02 36.14 10.76
C LEU A 210 -2.51 37.38 10.02
N VAL A 211 -1.73 37.20 8.96
CA VAL A 211 -1.24 38.33 8.14
C VAL A 211 -2.40 39.09 7.48
N ALA A 212 -3.41 38.39 6.96
CA ALA A 212 -4.59 39.02 6.38
C ALA A 212 -5.40 39.82 7.41
N ALA A 213 -5.55 39.30 8.63
CA ALA A 213 -6.23 39.99 9.72
C ALA A 213 -5.46 41.25 10.19
N ALA A 214 -4.13 41.21 10.22
CA ALA A 214 -3.30 42.36 10.55
C ALA A 214 -3.39 43.46 9.48
N ASN A 215 -3.24 43.09 8.20
CA ASN A 215 -3.36 44.05 7.09
C ASN A 215 -4.79 44.63 6.97
N GLY A 216 -5.82 43.85 7.35
CA GLY A 216 -7.20 44.33 7.39
C GLY A 216 -7.47 45.34 8.51
N LYS A 217 -6.72 45.28 9.62
CA LYS A 217 -6.81 46.26 10.72
C LYS A 217 -6.06 47.56 10.39
N GLU A 218 -4.99 47.53 9.61
CA GLU A 218 -4.28 48.73 9.15
C GLU A 218 -5.13 49.63 8.25
N SER A 219 -6.21 49.13 7.64
CA SER A 219 -7.10 49.93 6.78
C SER A 219 -8.10 50.83 7.55
N TYR A 220 -8.16 50.73 8.88
CA TYR A 220 -9.13 51.46 9.72
C TYR A 220 -8.48 52.49 10.68
N ILE A 221 -7.19 52.79 10.51
CA ILE A 221 -6.45 53.82 11.26
C ILE A 221 -6.18 55.01 10.35
#